data_AF-A0A9E1UUP5-F1
#
_entry.id   AF-A0A9E1UUP5-F1
#
_cell.length_a   1.000
_cell.length_b   1.000
_cell.length_c   1.000
_cell.angle_alpha   90.00
_cell.angle_beta   90.00
_cell.angle_gamma   90.00
#
_symmetry.space_group_name_H-M   'P 1'
#
loop_
_entity.id
_entity.type
_entity.pdbx_description
1 polymer ?
#
loop_
_entity_poly.entity_id
_entity_poly.type
_entity_poly.pdbx_seq_one_letter_code
_entity_poly.pdbx_strand_id
1 'polypeptide(L)'
;PAVLGRGRVGTQEPKRPNILLVQADPIPAQIITGQEDPPQGWHSTGQGKLAPAPTVTFEQTAKDTARYDTLVLPLDIGQSPDAQVERVAVTDAKGQAVGIGDVCALRITTPKGVDYYVNDLRWAAIATAPGLVKQVGPLRTDARAAVIRLSPDGAVRTFSTVGASLLELNGKAVRDR
;
A
#
# COMPACT_ATOMS: atom_id res chain seq x y z
N PRO A 1 -9.98 7.62 -15.67
CA PRO A 1 -8.84 7.94 -14.78
C PRO A 1 -7.93 9.00 -15.39
N ALA A 2 -7.22 9.72 -14.54
CA ALA A 2 -6.25 10.75 -14.85
C ALA A 2 -5.05 10.60 -13.91
N VAL A 3 -3.88 11.03 -14.37
CA VAL A 3 -2.69 11.15 -13.51
C VAL A 3 -2.94 12.33 -12.57
N LEU A 4 -3.01 12.06 -11.26
CA LEU A 4 -3.27 13.07 -10.22
C LEU A 4 -1.98 13.67 -9.65
N GLY A 5 -0.84 13.05 -9.99
CA GLY A 5 0.49 13.41 -9.52
C GLY A 5 1.45 12.24 -9.78
N ARG A 6 2.73 12.43 -9.45
CA ARG A 6 3.72 11.37 -9.60
C ARG A 6 3.35 10.16 -8.71
N GLY A 7 3.26 8.96 -9.29
CA GLY A 7 2.83 7.75 -8.58
C GLY A 7 1.34 7.68 -8.22
N ARG A 8 0.50 8.65 -8.65
CA ARG A 8 -0.90 8.75 -8.22
C ARG A 8 -1.84 8.82 -9.42
N VAL A 9 -2.80 7.89 -9.47
CA VAL A 9 -3.79 7.81 -10.55
C VAL A 9 -5.17 7.57 -9.97
N GLY A 10 -6.18 8.25 -10.49
CA GLY A 10 -7.58 8.02 -10.13
C GLY A 10 -8.51 8.74 -11.09
N THR A 11 -9.81 8.52 -10.99
CA THR A 11 -10.81 9.23 -11.78
C THR A 11 -11.13 10.58 -11.15
N GLN A 12 -11.32 11.61 -11.98
CA GLN A 12 -11.73 12.95 -11.53
C GLN A 12 -13.23 13.19 -11.72
N GLU A 13 -13.95 12.26 -12.34
CA GLU A 13 -15.40 12.34 -12.56
C GLU A 13 -16.15 12.04 -11.25
N PRO A 14 -16.82 13.03 -10.62
CA PRO A 14 -17.40 12.84 -9.28
C PRO A 14 -18.58 11.87 -9.27
N LYS A 15 -19.24 11.67 -10.41
CA LYS A 15 -20.46 10.86 -10.55
C LYS A 15 -20.20 9.39 -10.90
N ARG A 16 -18.93 8.97 -11.01
CA ARG A 16 -18.56 7.59 -11.34
C ARG A 16 -17.91 6.90 -10.14
N PRO A 17 -18.15 5.59 -9.94
CA PRO A 17 -17.32 4.78 -9.06
C PRO A 17 -15.85 4.91 -9.45
N ASN A 18 -14.98 4.94 -8.46
CA ASN A 18 -13.60 5.30 -8.68
C ASN A 18 -12.63 4.42 -7.89
N ILE A 19 -11.40 4.34 -8.38
CA ILE A 19 -10.29 3.69 -7.71
C ILE A 19 -9.15 4.70 -7.70
N LEU A 20 -8.55 4.89 -6.53
CA LEU A 20 -7.29 5.60 -6.37
C LEU A 20 -6.14 4.58 -6.26
N LEU A 21 -5.15 4.75 -7.12
CA LEU A 21 -3.88 4.04 -7.09
C LEU A 21 -2.80 5.00 -6.59
N VAL A 22 -2.07 4.61 -5.54
CA VAL A 22 -0.92 5.37 -5.03
C VAL A 22 0.26 4.42 -4.87
N GLN A 23 1.34 4.68 -5.61
CA GLN A 23 2.62 4.00 -5.42
C GLN A 23 3.33 4.57 -4.19
N ALA A 24 3.88 3.71 -3.33
CA ALA A 24 4.68 4.13 -2.18
C ALA A 24 5.99 4.81 -2.61
N ASP A 25 6.59 4.35 -3.71
CA ASP A 25 7.67 5.05 -4.41
C ASP A 25 7.08 5.84 -5.58
N PRO A 26 7.44 7.10 -5.80
CA PRO A 26 6.81 7.95 -6.80
C PRO A 26 7.24 7.58 -8.23
N ILE A 27 6.78 6.42 -8.72
CA ILE A 27 6.99 5.94 -10.08
C ILE A 27 6.03 6.69 -11.02
N PRO A 28 6.50 7.30 -12.11
CA PRO A 28 5.62 7.96 -13.08
C PRO A 28 4.57 6.98 -13.61
N ALA A 29 3.32 7.44 -13.69
CA ALA A 29 2.23 6.66 -14.25
C ALA A 29 1.98 7.08 -15.69
N GLN A 30 1.62 6.12 -16.53
CA GLN A 30 1.09 6.34 -17.86
C GLN A 30 -0.32 5.77 -17.95
N ILE A 31 -1.20 6.44 -18.69
CA ILE A 31 -2.55 5.96 -18.97
C ILE A 31 -2.64 5.66 -20.46
N ILE A 32 -2.88 4.39 -20.79
CA ILE A 32 -2.98 3.90 -22.16
C ILE A 32 -4.43 3.48 -22.41
N THR A 33 -5.02 3.99 -23.49
CA THR A 33 -6.42 3.70 -23.87
C THR A 33 -6.47 3.41 -25.36
N GLY A 34 -6.88 2.20 -25.73
CA GLY A 34 -7.11 1.84 -27.13
C GLY A 34 -5.85 1.74 -28.00
N GLN A 35 -4.70 1.34 -27.46
CA GLN A 35 -3.47 1.16 -28.24
C GLN A 35 -3.55 -0.15 -29.03
N GLU A 36 -3.33 -0.10 -30.35
CA GLU A 36 -3.44 -1.28 -31.22
C GLU A 36 -2.17 -2.14 -31.24
N ASP A 37 -0.98 -1.54 -31.15
CA ASP A 37 0.31 -2.26 -31.24
C ASP A 37 1.38 -1.71 -30.26
N PRO A 38 1.87 -2.51 -29.29
CA PRO A 38 1.26 -3.77 -28.86
C PRO A 38 -0.16 -3.51 -28.28
N PRO A 39 -1.11 -4.45 -28.42
CA PRO A 39 -2.47 -4.25 -27.94
C PRO A 39 -2.54 -3.95 -26.44
N GLN A 40 -3.05 -2.77 -26.06
CA GLN A 40 -3.18 -2.36 -24.65
C GLN A 40 -4.30 -1.33 -24.44
N GLY A 41 -4.94 -1.35 -23.26
CA GLY A 41 -6.01 -0.40 -22.97
C GLY A 41 -7.33 -0.73 -23.67
N TRP A 42 -7.69 -2.01 -23.70
CA TRP A 42 -8.95 -2.50 -24.26
C TRP A 42 -9.69 -3.35 -23.23
N HIS A 43 -11.02 -3.33 -23.29
CA HIS A 43 -11.86 -4.29 -22.57
C HIS A 43 -12.80 -5.01 -23.53
N SER A 44 -13.05 -6.29 -23.25
CA SER A 44 -14.06 -7.06 -23.98
C SER A 44 -15.44 -6.75 -23.42
N THR A 45 -16.33 -6.22 -24.25
CA THR A 45 -17.73 -5.95 -23.90
C THR A 45 -18.66 -7.10 -24.30
N GLY A 46 -18.12 -8.12 -24.98
CA GLY A 46 -18.86 -9.25 -25.50
C GLY A 46 -18.06 -9.98 -26.58
N GLN A 47 -18.60 -11.08 -27.09
CA GLN A 47 -17.93 -11.90 -28.10
C GLN A 47 -17.57 -11.07 -29.34
N GLY A 48 -16.28 -11.04 -29.69
CA GLY A 48 -15.76 -10.28 -30.83
C GLY A 48 -15.81 -8.75 -30.68
N LYS A 49 -16.19 -8.22 -29.50
CA LYS A 49 -16.33 -6.78 -29.27
C LYS A 49 -15.27 -6.29 -28.30
N LEU A 50 -14.46 -5.34 -28.77
CA LEU A 50 -13.53 -4.59 -27.95
C LEU A 50 -14.00 -3.14 -27.87
N ALA A 51 -13.83 -2.55 -26.70
CA ALA A 51 -13.98 -1.12 -26.52
C ALA A 51 -12.74 -0.56 -25.79
N PRO A 52 -12.27 0.65 -26.12
CA PRO A 52 -11.16 1.26 -25.41
C PRO A 52 -11.46 1.36 -23.92
N ALA A 53 -10.51 0.96 -23.09
CA ALA A 53 -10.57 1.08 -21.64
C ALA A 53 -9.23 1.55 -21.09
N PRO A 54 -9.24 2.53 -20.19
CA PRO A 54 -7.99 3.06 -19.66
C PRO A 54 -7.26 2.00 -18.82
N THR A 55 -6.00 1.78 -19.15
CA THR A 55 -5.05 0.97 -18.38
C THR A 55 -3.98 1.88 -17.79
N VAL A 56 -3.62 1.63 -16.54
CA VAL A 56 -2.53 2.35 -15.86
C VAL A 56 -1.28 1.50 -15.91
N THR A 57 -0.18 2.11 -16.34
CA THR A 57 1.14 1.48 -16.37
C THR A 57 2.10 2.25 -15.49
N PHE A 58 2.87 1.49 -14.69
CA PHE A 58 4.02 1.98 -13.95
C PHE A 58 5.23 1.20 -14.43
N GLU A 59 6.28 1.90 -14.83
CA GLU A 59 7.52 1.27 -15.30
C GLU A 59 8.68 1.69 -14.42
N GLN A 60 9.49 0.72 -14.01
CA GLN A 60 10.74 0.97 -13.30
C GLN A 60 11.84 0.08 -13.84
N THR A 61 13.07 0.60 -13.85
CA THR A 61 14.28 -0.19 -14.07
C THR A 61 15.03 -0.30 -12.76
N ALA A 62 15.34 -1.52 -12.35
CA ALA A 62 16.08 -1.81 -11.13
C ALA A 62 17.21 -2.81 -11.43
N LYS A 63 18.34 -2.67 -10.74
CA LYS A 63 19.50 -3.56 -10.93
C LYS A 63 19.26 -4.96 -10.36
N ASP A 64 18.68 -5.03 -9.16
CA ASP A 64 18.51 -6.28 -8.42
C ASP A 64 17.04 -6.69 -8.30
N THR A 65 16.18 -5.80 -7.79
CA THR A 65 14.75 -6.10 -7.59
C THR A 65 13.89 -4.87 -7.83
N ALA A 66 12.94 -4.98 -8.75
CA ALA A 66 11.87 -4.00 -8.94
C ALA A 66 10.73 -4.26 -7.95
N ARG A 67 10.25 -3.22 -7.27
CA ARG A 67 9.15 -3.34 -6.29
C ARG A 67 8.06 -2.32 -6.55
N TYR A 68 6.81 -2.78 -6.48
CA TYR A 68 5.62 -1.96 -6.66
C TYR A 68 4.70 -2.09 -5.45
N ASP A 69 5.03 -1.38 -4.37
CA ASP A 69 4.14 -1.29 -3.22
C ASP A 69 3.04 -0.27 -3.53
N THR A 70 1.83 -0.77 -3.82
CA THR A 70 0.72 0.05 -4.33
C THR A 70 -0.47 0.00 -3.38
N LEU A 71 -0.95 1.16 -2.94
CA LEU A 71 -2.28 1.28 -2.36
C LEU A 71 -3.31 1.28 -3.49
N VAL A 72 -4.25 0.34 -3.42
CA VAL A 72 -5.45 0.30 -4.26
C VAL A 72 -6.64 0.62 -3.37
N LEU A 73 -7.22 1.80 -3.56
CA LEU A 73 -8.32 2.28 -2.73
C LEU A 73 -9.57 2.49 -3.59
N PRO A 74 -10.57 1.60 -3.50
CA PRO A 74 -11.90 1.87 -4.02
C PRO A 74 -12.51 3.09 -3.32
N LEU A 75 -13.19 3.92 -4.10
CA LEU A 75 -13.84 5.15 -3.64
C LEU A 75 -15.32 5.11 -4.03
N ASP A 76 -16.16 5.54 -3.10
CA ASP A 76 -17.58 5.76 -3.36
C ASP A 76 -17.78 6.93 -4.33
N ILE A 77 -18.94 6.99 -4.97
CA ILE A 77 -19.33 8.12 -5.82
C ILE A 77 -19.27 9.40 -4.99
N GLY A 78 -18.62 10.43 -5.52
CA GLY A 78 -18.44 11.73 -4.85
C GLY A 78 -17.35 11.77 -3.78
N GLN A 79 -16.70 10.64 -3.46
CA GLN A 79 -15.61 10.62 -2.49
C GLN A 79 -14.33 11.20 -3.08
N SER A 80 -13.69 12.12 -2.36
CA SER A 80 -12.41 12.72 -2.77
C SER A 80 -11.27 11.68 -2.75
N PRO A 81 -10.37 11.68 -3.75
CA PRO A 81 -9.17 10.84 -3.77
C PRO A 81 -8.06 11.42 -2.87
N ASP A 82 -8.37 11.60 -1.60
CA ASP A 82 -7.44 12.10 -0.60
C ASP A 82 -6.84 10.94 0.19
N ALA A 83 -5.81 10.33 -0.38
CA ALA A 83 -4.95 9.39 0.33
C ALA A 83 -3.50 9.63 -0.03
N GLN A 84 -2.63 9.45 0.97
CA GLN A 84 -1.18 9.52 0.85
C GLN A 84 -0.56 8.24 1.41
N VAL A 85 0.54 7.82 0.80
CA VAL A 85 1.30 6.64 1.20
C VAL A 85 2.75 7.04 1.35
N GLU A 86 3.34 6.72 2.49
CA GLU A 86 4.72 7.01 2.81
C GLU A 86 5.41 5.73 3.29
N ARG A 87 6.65 5.49 2.87
CA ARG A 87 7.47 4.44 3.46
C ARG A 87 7.88 4.83 4.87
N VAL A 88 7.81 3.86 5.78
CA VAL A 88 8.30 4.03 7.15
C VAL A 88 9.62 3.30 7.29
N ALA A 89 10.63 3.98 7.84
CA ALA A 89 11.91 3.35 8.13
C ALA A 89 11.72 2.22 9.16
N VAL A 90 12.41 1.09 8.94
CA VAL A 90 12.33 -0.09 9.78
C VAL A 90 13.68 -0.34 10.44
N THR A 91 13.69 -0.64 11.73
CA THR A 91 14.89 -1.15 12.43
C THR A 91 14.60 -2.48 13.09
N ASP A 92 15.63 -3.31 13.25
CA ASP A 92 15.54 -4.56 14.00
C ASP A 92 15.60 -4.31 15.52
N ALA A 93 15.59 -5.41 16.30
CA ALA A 93 15.70 -5.36 17.77
C ALA A 93 17.01 -4.73 18.29
N LYS A 94 18.05 -4.67 17.47
CA LYS A 94 19.36 -4.09 17.80
C LYS A 94 19.48 -2.64 17.32
N GLY A 95 18.42 -2.08 16.72
CA GLY A 95 18.41 -0.73 16.17
C GLY A 95 19.08 -0.62 14.79
N GLN A 96 19.40 -1.75 14.14
CA GLN A 96 19.98 -1.73 12.80
C GLN A 96 18.89 -1.53 11.75
N ALA A 97 19.18 -0.72 10.73
CA ALA A 97 18.26 -0.48 9.63
C ALA A 97 17.96 -1.79 8.89
N VAL A 98 16.67 -2.05 8.66
CA VAL A 98 16.20 -3.17 7.85
C VAL A 98 15.84 -2.65 6.47
N GLY A 99 16.31 -3.33 5.42
CA GLY A 99 16.09 -2.91 4.05
C GLY A 99 14.61 -2.94 3.68
N ILE A 100 14.20 -2.01 2.81
CA ILE A 100 12.82 -1.97 2.29
C ILE A 100 12.43 -3.24 1.51
N GLY A 101 13.42 -4.01 1.03
CA GLY A 101 13.20 -5.31 0.38
C GLY A 101 12.99 -6.46 1.35
N ASP A 102 13.42 -6.27 2.59
CA ASP A 102 13.25 -7.24 3.66
C ASP A 102 11.93 -7.00 4.40
N VAL A 103 11.53 -5.75 4.58
CA VAL A 103 10.26 -5.38 5.22
C VAL A 103 9.62 -4.22 4.47
N CYS A 104 8.42 -4.46 3.94
CA CYS A 104 7.55 -3.40 3.45
C CYS A 104 6.79 -2.79 4.62
N ALA A 105 7.02 -1.50 4.87
CA ALA A 105 6.37 -0.75 5.93
C ALA A 105 5.83 0.57 5.39
N LEU A 106 4.52 0.78 5.52
CA LEU A 106 3.81 1.92 4.96
C LEU A 106 2.99 2.64 6.03
N ARG A 107 2.99 3.96 5.96
CA ARG A 107 2.04 4.85 6.63
C ARG A 107 1.08 5.36 5.57
N ILE A 108 -0.19 5.04 5.74
CA ILE A 108 -1.27 5.40 4.81
C ILE A 108 -2.14 6.44 5.52
N THR A 109 -2.20 7.65 4.99
CA THR A 109 -3.01 8.73 5.56
C THR A 109 -4.24 8.95 4.69
N THR A 110 -5.42 8.99 5.32
CA THR A 110 -6.71 9.31 4.69
C THR A 110 -7.51 10.27 5.59
N PRO A 111 -8.60 10.88 5.11
CA PRO A 111 -9.52 11.63 5.97
C PRO A 111 -10.08 10.83 7.15
N LYS A 112 -10.11 9.49 7.06
CA LYS A 112 -10.61 8.61 8.11
C LYS A 112 -9.58 8.32 9.21
N GLY A 113 -8.32 8.70 9.01
CA GLY A 113 -7.21 8.50 9.94
C GLY A 113 -5.96 7.93 9.29
N VAL A 114 -5.12 7.27 10.09
CA VAL A 114 -3.81 6.76 9.68
C VAL A 114 -3.77 5.25 9.85
N ASP A 115 -3.36 4.55 8.79
CA ASP A 115 -3.11 3.11 8.84
C ASP A 115 -1.59 2.86 8.76
N TYR A 116 -1.08 1.99 9.64
CA TYR A 116 0.26 1.42 9.52
C TYR A 116 0.14 0.01 8.96
N TYR A 117 0.76 -0.23 7.81
CA TYR A 117 0.88 -1.55 7.18
C TYR A 117 2.32 -2.02 7.29
N VAL A 118 2.51 -3.28 7.70
CA VAL A 118 3.81 -3.94 7.77
C VAL A 118 3.69 -5.32 7.16
N ASN A 119 4.65 -5.68 6.32
CA ASN A 119 4.81 -7.02 5.76
C ASN A 119 6.31 -7.37 5.71
N ASP A 120 6.70 -8.35 6.51
CA ASP A 120 8.07 -8.87 6.58
C ASP A 120 8.25 -9.94 5.50
N LEU A 121 9.15 -9.67 4.57
CA LEU A 121 9.42 -10.46 3.38
C LEU A 121 10.58 -11.44 3.60
N ARG A 122 11.23 -11.42 4.78
CA ARG A 122 12.34 -12.33 5.14
C ARG A 122 11.83 -13.73 5.48
N TRP A 123 11.06 -14.34 4.58
CA TRP A 123 10.34 -15.61 4.76
C TRP A 123 11.18 -16.68 5.47
N ALA A 124 12.42 -16.91 5.03
CA ALA A 124 13.30 -17.92 5.63
C ALA A 124 13.57 -17.70 7.12
N ALA A 125 13.64 -16.44 7.57
CA ALA A 125 13.91 -16.08 8.96
C ALA A 125 12.66 -15.96 9.83
N ILE A 126 11.47 -15.91 9.24
CA ILE A 126 10.18 -15.72 9.93
C ILE A 126 9.18 -16.85 9.64
N ALA A 127 9.64 -17.98 9.12
CA ALA A 127 8.78 -19.09 8.71
C ALA A 127 7.93 -19.62 9.89
N THR A 128 8.48 -19.60 11.10
CA THR A 128 7.78 -19.92 12.35
C THR A 128 7.43 -18.67 13.13
N ALA A 129 6.32 -18.73 13.87
CA ALA A 129 5.93 -17.67 14.79
C ALA A 129 6.56 -17.90 16.19
N PRO A 130 6.85 -16.83 16.95
CA PRO A 130 6.84 -15.43 16.52
C PRO A 130 7.95 -15.12 15.51
N GLY A 131 7.76 -14.08 14.70
CA GLY A 131 8.77 -13.61 13.78
C GLY A 131 9.89 -12.80 14.47
N LEU A 132 10.66 -12.06 13.67
CA LEU A 132 11.68 -11.15 14.20
C LEU A 132 11.05 -9.83 14.66
N VAL A 133 11.42 -9.36 15.85
CA VAL A 133 11.04 -8.03 16.34
C VAL A 133 11.57 -6.94 15.42
N LYS A 134 10.70 -5.99 15.06
CA LYS A 134 11.03 -4.79 14.28
C LYS A 134 10.32 -3.54 14.83
N GLN A 135 10.97 -2.39 14.68
CA GLN A 135 10.40 -1.07 14.94
C GLN A 135 10.03 -0.43 13.60
N VAL A 136 8.82 0.08 13.48
CA VAL A 136 8.25 0.73 12.30
C VAL A 136 7.60 2.04 12.72
N GLY A 137 8.37 3.13 12.72
CA GLY A 137 7.89 4.41 13.25
C GLY A 137 7.41 4.25 14.71
N PRO A 138 6.14 4.52 15.06
CA PRO A 138 5.62 4.34 16.41
C PRO A 138 5.28 2.88 16.77
N LEU A 139 5.29 1.97 15.80
CA LEU A 139 4.90 0.57 15.96
C LEU A 139 6.11 -0.31 16.31
N ARG A 140 5.98 -1.20 17.28
CA ARG A 140 6.94 -2.27 17.54
C ARG A 140 6.23 -3.63 17.48
N THR A 141 6.73 -4.54 16.66
CA THR A 141 6.07 -5.83 16.44
C THR A 141 7.01 -6.93 15.96
N ASP A 142 6.68 -8.17 16.28
CA ASP A 142 7.30 -9.38 15.71
C ASP A 142 6.43 -10.04 14.63
N ALA A 143 5.29 -9.43 14.28
CA ALA A 143 4.36 -9.96 13.31
C ALA A 143 5.01 -10.13 11.93
N ARG A 144 4.60 -11.18 11.21
CA ARG A 144 4.97 -11.36 9.79
C ARG A 144 4.26 -10.34 8.92
N ALA A 145 2.99 -10.08 9.22
CA ALA A 145 2.25 -8.97 8.67
C ALA A 145 1.40 -8.33 9.76
N ALA A 146 1.21 -7.02 9.68
CA ALA A 146 0.35 -6.26 10.58
C ALA A 146 -0.33 -5.11 9.84
N VAL A 147 -1.58 -4.85 10.21
CA VAL A 147 -2.28 -3.61 9.89
C VAL A 147 -2.83 -3.04 11.17
N ILE A 148 -2.54 -1.78 11.46
CA ILE A 148 -3.15 -1.04 12.58
C ILE A 148 -3.79 0.20 12.01
N ARG A 149 -5.08 0.39 12.32
CA ARG A 149 -5.85 1.55 11.87
C ARG A 149 -6.11 2.48 13.03
N LEU A 150 -5.75 3.73 12.86
CA LEU A 150 -5.94 4.80 13.83
C LEU A 150 -7.05 5.74 13.35
N SER A 151 -7.87 6.26 14.25
CA SER A 151 -8.73 7.41 13.96
C SER A 151 -7.91 8.69 13.75
N PRO A 152 -8.52 9.79 13.27
CA PRO A 152 -7.84 11.07 13.09
C PRO A 152 -7.22 11.65 14.38
N ASP A 153 -7.76 11.27 15.56
CA ASP A 153 -7.23 11.63 16.88
C ASP A 153 -6.10 10.72 17.37
N GLY A 154 -5.72 9.70 16.58
CA GLY A 154 -4.66 8.75 16.91
C GLY A 154 -5.09 7.55 17.76
N ALA A 155 -6.38 7.42 18.10
CA ALA A 155 -6.85 6.24 18.83
C ALA A 155 -6.87 4.99 17.93
N VAL A 156 -6.51 3.83 18.49
CA VAL A 156 -6.59 2.55 17.77
C VAL A 156 -8.06 2.19 17.53
N ARG A 157 -8.45 2.07 16.26
CA ARG A 157 -9.79 1.62 15.85
C ARG A 157 -9.86 0.11 15.71
N THR A 158 -8.86 -0.47 15.05
CA THR A 158 -8.76 -1.91 14.80
C THR A 158 -7.34 -2.25 14.42
N PHE A 159 -6.97 -3.51 14.58
CA PHE A 159 -5.72 -4.05 14.11
C PHE A 159 -5.89 -5.50 13.68
N SER A 160 -4.96 -5.99 12.88
CA SER A 160 -4.88 -7.40 12.48
C SER A 160 -3.41 -7.76 12.34
N THR A 161 -3.03 -8.95 12.80
CA THR A 161 -1.65 -9.43 12.75
C THR A 161 -1.59 -10.89 12.33
N VAL A 162 -0.43 -11.28 11.79
CA VAL A 162 -0.12 -12.67 11.44
C VAL A 162 1.09 -13.12 12.26
N GLY A 163 0.86 -14.01 13.22
CA GLY A 163 1.91 -14.63 14.02
C GLY A 163 2.62 -13.68 15.00
N ALA A 164 1.93 -12.65 15.48
CA ALA A 164 2.48 -11.72 16.46
C ALA A 164 2.41 -12.29 17.88
N SER A 165 3.50 -12.21 18.63
CA SER A 165 3.48 -12.26 20.10
C SER A 165 3.67 -10.88 20.73
N LEU A 166 4.06 -9.89 19.90
CA LEU A 166 4.34 -8.52 20.29
C LEU A 166 3.65 -7.55 19.32
N LEU A 167 2.85 -6.63 19.88
CA LEU A 167 2.28 -5.50 19.16
C LEU A 167 2.18 -4.28 20.10
N GLU A 168 3.00 -3.27 19.85
CA GLU A 168 3.04 -2.05 20.65
C GLU A 168 2.91 -0.82 19.75
N LEU A 169 2.17 0.19 20.22
CA LEU A 169 2.08 1.51 19.60
C LEU A 169 2.50 2.56 20.61
N ASN A 170 3.51 3.37 20.28
CA ASN A 170 4.10 4.36 21.18
C ASN A 170 4.51 3.75 22.54
N GLY A 171 5.12 2.56 22.51
CA GLY A 171 5.56 1.84 23.70
C GLY A 171 4.44 1.25 24.56
N LYS A 172 3.18 1.28 24.10
CA LYS A 172 2.05 0.67 24.80
C LYS A 172 1.54 -0.53 24.03
N ALA A 173 1.31 -1.64 24.73
CA ALA A 173 0.71 -2.83 24.14
C ALA A 173 -0.66 -2.49 23.52
N VAL A 174 -0.84 -2.88 22.26
CA VAL A 174 -2.14 -2.82 21.58
C VAL A 174 -2.89 -4.09 21.94
N ARG A 175 -4.13 -3.96 22.42
CA ARG A 175 -4.97 -5.07 22.85
C ARG A 175 -6.33 -4.95 22.18
N ASP A 176 -6.92 -6.08 21.82
CA ASP A 176 -8.34 -6.11 21.48
C ASP A 176 -9.14 -5.65 22.70
N ARG A 177 -10.11 -4.77 22.46
CA ARG A 177 -11.06 -4.32 23.48
C ARG A 177 -12.22 -5.30 23.57
#